data_AF-A0A8B6DC42-F1
#
_entry.id   AF-A0A8B6DC42-F1
#
_cell.length_a   1.000
_cell.length_b   1.000
_cell.length_c   1.000
_cell.angle_alpha   90.00
_cell.angle_beta   90.00
_cell.angle_gamma   90.00
#
_symmetry.space_group_name_H-M   'P 1'
#
loop_
_entity.id
_entity.type
_entity.pdbx_description
1 polymer ?
#
loop_
_entity_poly.entity_id
_entity_poly.type
_entity_poly.pdbx_seq_one_letter_code
_entity_poly.pdbx_strand_id
1 'polypeptide(L)'
;IRFTVVSEPPDDDDEGECEDIGIAFVSVRDILINHKDVIDHDIPIFDANNEKEEIGSLNVTVQCLSALEAVEKEMQIDGTF
;
A
#
# COMPACT_ATOMS: atom_id res chain seq x y z
N ILE A 1 -2.35 2.75 1.95
CA ILE A 1 -2.14 2.16 0.62
C ILE A 1 -2.08 0.65 0.79
N ARG A 2 -2.86 -0.09 -0.01
CA ARG A 2 -2.82 -1.56 -0.09
C ARG A 2 -2.06 -1.93 -1.35
N PHE A 3 -1.08 -2.80 -1.21
CA PHE A 3 -0.42 -3.49 -2.31
C PHE A 3 -1.00 -4.90 -2.37
N THR A 4 -1.28 -5.38 -3.58
CA THR A 4 -1.73 -6.75 -3.82
C THR A 4 -0.68 -7.43 -4.68
N VAL A 5 -0.20 -8.59 -4.23
CA VAL A 5 0.65 -9.49 -5.00
C VAL A 5 -0.27 -10.47 -5.71
N VAL A 6 -0.10 -10.59 -7.01
CA VAL A 6 -0.91 -11.50 -7.86
C VAL A 6 -0.02 -12.56 -8.49
N SER A 7 -0.57 -13.74 -8.71
CA SER A 7 0.02 -14.74 -9.60
C SER A 7 -0.61 -14.61 -10.98
N GLU A 8 0.24 -14.37 -11.98
CA GLU A 8 -0.16 -14.42 -13.38
C GLU A 8 -0.38 -15.89 -13.81
N PRO A 9 -1.42 -16.17 -14.61
CA PRO A 9 -1.62 -17.51 -15.17
C PRO A 9 -0.45 -17.89 -16.09
N PRO A 10 -0.20 -19.19 -16.33
CA PRO A 10 0.81 -19.64 -17.29
C PRO A 10 0.52 -19.11 -18.70
N ASP A 11 1.57 -18.83 -19.49
CA ASP A 11 1.46 -18.31 -20.87
C ASP A 11 0.59 -19.18 -21.81
N ASP A 12 0.43 -20.47 -21.48
CA ASP A 12 -0.38 -21.42 -22.27
C ASP A 12 -1.89 -21.37 -21.93
N ASP A 13 -2.28 -20.56 -20.93
CA ASP A 13 -3.66 -20.40 -20.44
C ASP A 13 -4.10 -18.93 -20.56
N ASP A 14 -4.32 -18.49 -21.81
CA ASP A 14 -4.77 -17.13 -22.18
C ASP A 14 -6.15 -16.75 -21.59
N GLU A 15 -6.89 -17.70 -21.02
CA GLU A 15 -8.21 -17.51 -20.42
C GLU A 15 -8.16 -17.44 -18.88
N GLY A 16 -6.99 -17.65 -18.26
CA GLY A 16 -6.81 -17.62 -16.82
C GLY A 16 -6.92 -16.20 -16.25
N GLU A 17 -7.56 -16.09 -15.07
CA GLU A 17 -7.58 -14.82 -14.32
C GLU A 17 -6.37 -14.76 -13.37
N CYS A 18 -5.86 -13.54 -13.12
CA CYS A 18 -4.85 -13.34 -12.09
C CYS A 18 -5.45 -13.61 -10.70
N GLU A 19 -4.72 -14.35 -9.87
CA GLU A 19 -5.16 -14.65 -8.50
C GLU A 19 -4.40 -13.78 -7.50
N ASP A 20 -5.13 -13.18 -6.56
CA ASP A 20 -4.54 -12.47 -5.42
C ASP A 20 -3.90 -13.50 -4.48
N ILE A 21 -2.57 -13.45 -4.33
CA ILE A 21 -1.83 -14.36 -3.45
C ILE A 21 -1.37 -13.69 -2.16
N GLY A 22 -1.24 -12.36 -2.14
CA GLY A 22 -0.79 -11.66 -0.96
C GLY A 22 -1.19 -10.19 -0.89
N ILE A 23 -1.22 -9.65 0.33
CA ILE A 23 -1.54 -8.26 0.61
C ILE A 23 -0.49 -7.63 1.53
N ALA A 24 -0.14 -6.37 1.27
CA ALA A 24 0.74 -5.58 2.13
C ALA A 24 0.22 -4.15 2.28
N PHE A 25 0.57 -3.47 3.37
CA PHE A 25 0.01 -2.17 3.71
C PHE A 25 1.07 -1.13 4.09
N VAL A 26 0.85 0.10 3.61
CA VAL A 26 1.51 1.30 4.11
C VAL A 26 0.46 2.27 4.63
N SER A 27 0.58 2.71 5.89
CA SER A 27 -0.33 3.69 6.48
C SER A 27 0.02 5.11 6.02
N VAL A 28 -0.86 5.69 5.22
CA VAL A 28 -0.76 7.10 4.78
C VAL A 28 -0.90 8.04 5.98
N ARG A 29 -1.75 7.66 6.94
CA ARG A 29 -1.91 8.39 8.19
C ARG A 29 -0.59 8.45 8.97
N ASP A 30 0.16 7.35 9.00
CA ASP A 30 1.43 7.29 9.74
C ASP A 30 2.49 8.15 9.05
N ILE A 31 2.50 8.22 7.72
CA ILE A 31 3.37 9.15 6.97
C ILE A 31 3.10 10.60 7.38
N LEU A 32 1.82 10.99 7.45
CA LEU A 32 1.41 12.34 7.84
C LEU A 32 1.71 12.64 9.31
N ILE A 33 1.27 11.79 10.25
CA ILE A 33 1.47 12.01 11.70
C ILE A 33 2.95 12.02 12.08
N ASN A 34 3.76 11.15 11.46
CA ASN A 34 5.19 11.07 11.76
C ASN A 34 6.03 12.07 10.93
N HIS A 35 5.41 12.84 10.03
CA HIS A 35 6.07 13.73 9.07
C HIS A 35 7.26 13.06 8.36
N LYS A 36 7.05 11.82 7.88
CA LYS A 36 8.13 11.01 7.31
C LYS A 36 7.65 10.07 6.22
N ASP A 37 8.25 10.18 5.04
CA ASP A 37 8.07 9.24 3.94
C ASP A 37 8.63 7.84 4.28
N VAL A 38 8.10 6.81 3.61
CA VAL A 38 8.64 5.45 3.68
C VAL A 38 9.70 5.33 2.58
N ILE A 39 10.95 5.06 2.95
CA ILE A 39 12.07 4.95 2.00
C ILE A 39 12.75 3.61 2.21
N ASP A 40 12.89 2.82 1.15
CA ASP A 40 13.61 1.53 1.12
C ASP A 40 13.29 0.67 2.36
N HIS A 41 12.00 0.38 2.56
CA HIS A 41 11.51 -0.29 3.75
C HIS A 41 10.78 -1.58 3.39
N ASP A 42 11.15 -2.66 4.08
CA ASP A 42 10.52 -3.96 3.98
C ASP A 42 9.23 -3.99 4.80
N ILE A 43 8.11 -4.29 4.14
CA ILE A 43 6.81 -4.51 4.78
C ILE A 43 6.38 -5.98 4.63
N PRO A 44 5.69 -6.57 5.62
CA PRO A 44 5.23 -7.95 5.52
C PRO A 44 4.12 -8.08 4.47
N ILE A 45 4.18 -9.16 3.71
CA ILE A 45 3.10 -9.62 2.84
C ILE A 45 2.34 -10.69 3.60
N PHE A 46 1.04 -10.51 3.75
CA PHE A 46 0.14 -11.49 4.35
C PHE A 46 -0.62 -12.27 3.28
N ASP A 47 -0.94 -13.53 3.55
CA ASP A 47 -1.78 -14.37 2.67
C ASP A 47 -3.13 -13.68 2.39
N ALA A 48 -3.54 -13.64 1.13
CA ALA A 48 -4.75 -12.93 0.71
C ALA A 48 -6.05 -13.62 1.19
N ASN A 49 -6.03 -14.93 1.41
CA ASN A 49 -7.17 -15.71 1.92
C ASN A 49 -7.20 -15.75 3.45
N ASN A 50 -6.04 -15.64 4.08
CA ASN A 50 -5.84 -15.69 5.51
C ASN A 50 -4.85 -14.61 5.95
N GLU A 51 -5.34 -13.37 6.07
CA GLU A 51 -4.60 -12.12 6.38
C GLU A 51 -3.82 -12.12 7.74
N LYS A 52 -3.59 -13.29 8.33
CA LYS A 52 -2.86 -13.52 9.58
C LYS A 52 -1.51 -14.20 9.36
N GLU A 53 -1.31 -14.84 8.22
CA GLU A 53 -0.07 -15.56 7.90
C GLU A 53 0.83 -14.67 7.04
N GLU A 54 2.03 -14.37 7.53
CA GLU A 54 3.07 -13.68 6.74
C GLU A 54 3.70 -14.68 5.76
N ILE A 55 3.62 -14.38 4.47
CA ILE A 55 4.07 -15.24 3.36
C ILE A 55 5.28 -14.67 2.62
N GLY A 56 5.74 -13.46 2.99
CA GLY A 56 6.89 -12.82 2.39
C GLY A 56 7.07 -11.39 2.82
N SER A 57 7.96 -10.68 2.11
CA SER A 57 8.25 -9.26 2.35
C SER A 57 8.33 -8.49 1.04
N LEU A 58 7.85 -7.25 1.05
CA LEU A 58 7.89 -6.32 -0.07
C LEU A 58 8.72 -5.10 0.33
N ASN A 59 9.81 -4.85 -0.40
CA ASN A 59 10.58 -3.62 -0.24
C ASN A 59 9.89 -2.47 -0.99
N VAL A 60 9.57 -1.38 -0.31
CA VAL A 60 8.85 -0.25 -0.90
C VAL A 60 9.47 1.11 -0.57
N THR A 61 9.27 2.05 -1.49
CA THR A 61 9.45 3.49 -1.26
C THR A 61 8.13 4.19 -1.58
N VAL A 62 7.59 4.93 -0.61
CA VAL A 62 6.37 5.74 -0.73
C VAL A 62 6.70 7.15 -0.28
N GLN A 63 6.77 8.06 -1.26
CA GLN A 63 7.02 9.48 -1.05
C GLN A 63 5.75 10.27 -1.32
N CYS A 64 5.06 10.70 -0.28
CA CYS A 64 3.81 11.44 -0.41
C CYS A 64 3.57 12.50 0.67
N LEU A 65 4.47 12.65 1.66
CA LEU A 65 4.29 13.60 2.77
C LEU A 65 3.93 15.01 2.29
N SER A 66 4.68 15.56 1.34
CA SER A 66 4.41 16.93 0.85
C SER A 66 3.02 17.08 0.22
N ALA A 67 2.52 16.04 -0.46
CA ALA A 67 1.17 16.06 -1.01
C ALA A 67 0.12 15.94 0.09
N LEU A 68 0.35 15.10 1.10
CA LEU A 68 -0.55 14.95 2.25
C LEU A 68 -0.68 16.23 3.06
N GLU A 69 0.43 16.92 3.33
CA GLU A 69 0.44 18.21 4.04
C GLU A 69 -0.29 19.30 3.24
N ALA A 70 -0.16 19.29 1.90
CA ALA A 70 -0.88 20.22 1.05
C ALA A 70 -2.40 19.99 1.10
N VAL A 71 -2.86 18.74 1.01
CA VAL A 71 -4.27 18.37 1.10
C VAL A 71 -4.82 18.65 2.50
N GLU A 72 -4.10 18.29 3.57
CA GLU A 72 -4.52 18.58 4.95
C GLU A 72 -4.70 20.08 5.17
N LYS A 73 -3.76 20.90 4.68
CA LYS A 73 -3.86 22.35 4.75
C LYS A 73 -5.07 22.89 3.98
N GLU A 74 -5.32 22.39 2.76
CA GLU A 74 -6.50 22.76 1.97
C GLU A 74 -7.79 22.44 2.73
N MET A 75 -7.90 21.24 3.31
CA MET A 75 -9.07 20.82 4.08
C MET A 75 -9.30 21.64 5.36
N GLN A 76 -8.24 22.22 5.94
CA GLN A 76 -8.34 23.12 7.09
C GLN A 76 -8.76 24.55 6.71
N ILE A 77 -8.52 24.97 5.46
CA ILE A 77 -8.85 26.32 4.97
C ILE A 77 -10.37 26.47 4.73
N ASP A 78 -11.08 25.38 4.45
CA ASP A 78 -12.54 25.36 4.24
C ASP A 78 -13.37 25.27 5.54
N GLY A 79 -12.79 25.68 6.68
CA GLY A 79 -13.46 25.80 7.97
C GLY A 79 -14.56 26.89 8.08
N THR A 80 -15.20 27.30 6.98
CA THR A 80 -16.51 27.97 7.00
C THR A 80 -17.62 26.93 6.92
N PHE A 81 -17.91 26.29 8.05
CA PHE A 81 -19.21 25.69 8.34
C PHE A 81 -19.74 26.24 9.67
#